data_AF-A0AAW6EM76-F1
#
_entry.id   AF-A0AAW6EM76-F1
#
_cell.length_a   1.000
_cell.length_b   1.000
_cell.length_c   1.000
_cell.angle_alpha   90.00
_cell.angle_beta   90.00
_cell.angle_gamma   90.00
#
_symmetry.space_group_name_H-M   'P 1'
#
loop_
_entity.id
_entity.type
_entity.pdbx_description
1 polymer ?
#
loop_
_entity_poly.entity_id
_entity_poly.type
_entity_poly.pdbx_seq_one_letter_code
_entity_poly.pdbx_strand_id
1 'polypeptide(L)'
;MIKSLNSKILNVIILIGIFITGVLLLATPMISIALFKTQIPISQLNPIMINVSICVYLCFIPYMISLFKLKKLCRLIIKNIPFTMASSKALKTISICSFSEIIIFAVCMLYLKYFVSPFNDTLIIPAIIVVTFICLVIGLLCLTLSQLFETATKIKDENDKTI
;
A
#
# COMPACT_ATOMS: atom_id res chain seq x y z
N MET A 1 22.72 -21.31 -9.92
CA MET A 1 23.10 -20.51 -8.74
C MET A 1 22.47 -19.10 -8.72
N ILE A 2 22.43 -18.38 -9.85
CA ILE A 2 21.86 -17.00 -9.93
C ILE A 2 20.34 -16.96 -9.68
N LYS A 3 19.58 -17.95 -10.17
CA LYS A 3 18.10 -18.03 -10.02
C LYS A 3 17.62 -18.14 -8.56
N SER A 4 18.39 -18.77 -7.68
CA SER A 4 18.08 -18.87 -6.24
C SER A 4 18.48 -17.63 -5.45
N LEU A 5 19.36 -16.80 -5.99
CA LEU A 5 19.79 -15.56 -5.34
C LEU A 5 18.72 -14.48 -5.50
N ASN A 6 18.20 -14.27 -6.72
CA ASN A 6 17.13 -13.31 -6.98
C ASN A 6 15.85 -13.65 -6.20
N SER A 7 15.54 -14.93 -6.03
CA SER A 7 14.36 -15.35 -5.28
C SER A 7 14.49 -15.12 -3.77
N LYS A 8 15.70 -15.29 -3.22
CA LYS A 8 16.01 -14.95 -1.84
C LYS A 8 15.95 -13.43 -1.62
N ILE A 9 16.58 -12.64 -2.49
CA ILE A 9 16.59 -11.17 -2.40
C ILE A 9 15.16 -10.62 -2.41
N LEU A 10 14.31 -11.08 -3.33
CA LEU A 10 12.94 -10.57 -3.46
C LEU A 10 12.07 -10.93 -2.24
N ASN A 11 12.22 -12.15 -1.71
CA ASN A 11 11.56 -12.53 -0.46
C ASN A 11 12.08 -11.71 0.73
N VAL A 12 13.38 -11.41 0.78
CA VAL A 12 13.99 -10.56 1.81
C VAL A 12 13.44 -9.14 1.72
N ILE A 13 13.35 -8.54 0.53
CA ILE A 13 12.77 -7.19 0.35
C ILE A 13 11.31 -7.16 0.84
N ILE A 14 10.50 -8.15 0.48
CA ILE A 14 9.11 -8.21 0.94
C ILE A 14 9.03 -8.42 2.45
N LEU A 15 9.89 -9.28 3.01
CA LEU A 15 9.93 -9.53 4.46
C LEU A 15 10.34 -8.26 5.21
N ILE A 16 11.34 -7.54 4.70
CA ILE A 16 11.76 -6.23 5.22
C ILE A 16 10.61 -5.24 5.14
N GLY A 17 9.89 -5.18 4.01
CA GLY A 17 8.72 -4.32 3.86
C GLY A 17 7.62 -4.62 4.89
N ILE A 18 7.29 -5.91 5.09
CA ILE A 18 6.34 -6.34 6.13
C ILE A 18 6.84 -5.95 7.52
N PHE A 19 8.13 -6.19 7.81
CA PHE A 19 8.73 -5.90 9.10
C PHE A 19 8.73 -4.40 9.41
N ILE A 20 9.20 -3.57 8.47
CA ILE A 20 9.20 -2.11 8.59
C ILE A 20 7.78 -1.60 8.81
N THR A 21 6.82 -2.07 8.02
CA THR A 21 5.42 -1.64 8.16
C THR A 21 4.83 -2.08 9.50
N GLY A 22 5.15 -3.28 9.98
CA GLY A 22 4.73 -3.76 11.30
C GLY A 22 5.31 -2.93 12.44
N VAL A 23 6.60 -2.58 12.37
CA VAL A 23 7.25 -1.70 13.35
C VAL A 23 6.62 -0.31 13.33
N LEU A 24 6.37 0.27 12.15
CA LEU A 24 5.69 1.57 12.01
C LEU A 24 4.27 1.53 12.57
N LEU A 25 3.53 0.44 12.37
CA LEU A 25 2.18 0.28 12.90
C LEU A 25 2.18 0.25 14.44
N LEU A 26 3.13 -0.49 15.04
CA LEU A 26 3.31 -0.51 16.50
C LEU A 26 3.80 0.82 17.07
N ALA A 27 4.64 1.54 16.32
CA ALA A 27 5.15 2.84 16.72
C ALA A 27 4.10 3.96 16.55
N THR A 28 3.06 3.77 15.74
CA THR A 28 2.02 4.76 15.44
C THR A 28 1.45 5.45 16.69
N PRO A 29 0.99 4.73 17.74
CA PRO A 29 0.50 5.38 18.95
C PRO A 29 1.58 6.22 19.64
N MET A 30 2.82 5.72 19.73
CA MET A 30 3.93 6.46 20.34
C MET A 30 4.31 7.72 19.56
N ILE A 31 4.32 7.64 18.22
CA ILE A 31 4.61 8.77 17.33
C ILE A 31 3.51 9.82 17.47
N SER A 32 2.24 9.41 17.50
CA SER A 32 1.11 10.33 17.65
C SER A 32 1.18 11.12 18.97
N ILE A 33 1.52 10.45 20.08
CA ILE A 33 1.74 11.08 21.38
C ILE A 33 2.89 12.08 21.29
N ALA A 34 4.04 11.69 20.72
CA ALA A 34 5.22 12.55 20.65
C ALA A 34 4.97 13.84 19.84
N LEU A 35 4.22 13.75 18.74
CA LEU A 35 3.90 14.89 17.87
C LEU A 35 2.95 15.89 18.53
N PHE A 36 1.95 15.41 19.29
CA PHE A 36 0.91 16.28 19.88
C PHE A 36 1.16 16.67 21.34
N LYS A 37 2.13 16.05 22.03
CA LYS A 37 2.47 16.34 23.43
C LYS A 37 2.85 17.82 23.66
N THR A 38 3.38 18.50 22.65
CA THR A 38 3.76 19.92 22.72
C THR A 38 2.60 20.89 22.52
N GLN A 39 1.49 20.42 21.97
CA GLN A 39 0.36 21.27 21.56
C GLN A 39 -0.86 21.13 22.47
N ILE A 40 -0.99 20.02 23.20
CA ILE A 40 -2.24 19.63 23.87
C ILE A 40 -1.99 19.07 25.28
N PRO A 41 -2.85 19.37 26.28
CA PRO A 41 -2.78 18.78 27.61
C PRO A 41 -2.92 17.24 27.60
N ILE A 42 -2.26 16.58 28.54
CA ILE A 42 -2.11 15.11 28.61
C ILE A 42 -3.47 14.37 28.63
N SER A 43 -4.51 14.97 29.21
CA SER A 43 -5.86 14.38 29.29
C SER A 43 -6.55 14.21 27.93
N GLN A 44 -6.20 15.03 26.94
CA GLN A 44 -6.76 14.98 25.59
C GLN A 44 -5.90 14.15 24.62
N LEU A 45 -4.73 13.66 25.06
CA LEU A 45 -3.80 12.92 24.21
C LEU A 45 -4.28 11.48 23.91
N ASN A 46 -4.93 10.84 24.89
CA ASN A 46 -5.46 9.48 24.76
C ASN A 46 -6.52 9.33 23.64
N PRO A 47 -7.57 10.17 23.56
CA PRO A 47 -8.56 10.05 22.48
C PRO A 47 -7.98 10.35 21.10
N ILE A 48 -7.03 11.29 21.01
CA ILE A 48 -6.32 11.61 19.75
C ILE A 48 -5.52 10.40 19.27
N MET A 49 -4.77 9.76 20.17
CA MET A 49 -4.00 8.55 19.87
C MET A 49 -4.88 7.44 19.32
N ILE A 50 -6.04 7.20 19.95
CA ILE A 50 -6.99 6.16 19.51
C ILE A 50 -7.52 6.47 18.11
N ASN A 51 -7.99 7.71 17.89
CA ASN A 51 -8.57 8.11 16.60
C ASN A 51 -7.55 8.04 15.45
N VAL A 52 -6.32 8.55 15.67
CA VAL A 52 -5.25 8.48 14.67
C VAL A 52 -4.85 7.03 14.39
N SER A 53 -4.77 6.19 15.43
CA SER A 53 -4.47 4.77 15.26
C SER A 53 -5.54 4.08 14.42
N ILE A 54 -6.84 4.31 14.67
CA ILE A 54 -7.91 3.73 13.86
C ILE A 54 -7.75 4.08 12.38
N CYS A 55 -7.49 5.35 12.07
CA CYS A 55 -7.27 5.79 10.69
C CYS A 55 -6.08 5.08 10.02
N VAL A 56 -4.95 4.98 10.71
CA VAL A 56 -3.75 4.29 10.18
C VAL A 56 -4.01 2.80 9.96
N TYR A 57 -4.73 2.15 10.88
CA TYR A 57 -5.08 0.73 10.75
C TYR A 57 -6.05 0.49 9.57
N LEU A 58 -6.94 1.43 9.26
CA LEU A 58 -7.79 1.36 8.07
C LEU A 58 -6.98 1.45 6.78
N CYS A 59 -6.01 2.38 6.69
CA CYS A 59 -5.10 2.49 5.55
C CYS A 59 -4.17 1.27 5.40
N PHE A 60 -3.85 0.59 6.51
CA PHE A 60 -3.00 -0.59 6.49
C PHE A 60 -3.62 -1.80 5.78
N ILE A 61 -4.95 -1.92 5.77
CA ILE A 61 -5.66 -3.05 5.15
C ILE A 61 -5.37 -3.16 3.63
N PRO A 62 -5.66 -2.14 2.79
CA PRO A 62 -5.38 -2.20 1.36
C PRO A 62 -3.88 -2.33 1.07
N TYR A 63 -3.02 -1.70 1.87
CA TYR A 63 -1.57 -1.82 1.75
C TYR A 63 -1.12 -3.27 1.91
N MET A 64 -1.59 -3.97 2.95
CA MET A 64 -1.24 -5.37 3.18
C MET A 64 -1.73 -6.28 2.06
N ILE A 65 -2.94 -6.04 1.54
CA ILE A 65 -3.46 -6.78 0.38
C ILE A 65 -2.55 -6.58 -0.82
N SER A 66 -2.15 -5.34 -1.14
CA SER A 66 -1.20 -5.02 -2.21
C SER A 66 0.12 -5.77 -2.03
N LEU A 67 0.66 -5.78 -0.82
CA LEU A 67 1.94 -6.42 -0.51
C LEU A 67 1.90 -7.94 -0.71
N PHE A 68 0.80 -8.60 -0.32
CA PHE A 68 0.60 -10.04 -0.58
C PHE A 68 0.47 -10.34 -2.07
N LYS A 69 -0.21 -9.49 -2.83
CA LYS A 69 -0.32 -9.64 -4.30
C LYS A 69 1.03 -9.43 -4.97
N LEU A 70 1.81 -8.46 -4.52
CA LEU A 70 3.17 -8.22 -4.98
C LEU A 70 4.06 -9.44 -4.72
N LYS A 71 3.98 -10.05 -3.52
CA LYS A 71 4.69 -11.30 -3.20
C LYS A 71 4.32 -12.44 -4.15
N LYS A 72 3.04 -12.58 -4.49
CA LYS A 72 2.60 -13.59 -5.46
C LYS A 72 3.17 -13.32 -6.86
N LEU A 73 3.13 -12.08 -7.33
CA LEU A 73 3.70 -11.66 -8.61
C LEU A 73 5.20 -11.95 -8.69
N CYS A 74 5.93 -11.55 -7.64
CA CYS A 74 7.35 -11.81 -7.45
C CYS A 74 7.70 -13.30 -7.58
N ARG A 75 6.89 -14.18 -6.96
CA ARG A 75 7.07 -15.63 -7.05
C ARG A 75 6.86 -16.18 -8.47
N LEU A 76 5.98 -15.59 -9.26
CA LEU A 76 5.74 -15.98 -10.66
C LEU A 76 6.94 -15.61 -11.56
N ILE A 77 7.51 -14.43 -11.34
CA ILE A 77 8.73 -13.98 -12.02
C ILE A 77 9.90 -14.93 -11.71
N ILE A 78 10.09 -15.28 -10.44
CA ILE A 78 11.13 -16.24 -10.00
C ILE A 78 10.95 -17.62 -10.67
N LYS A 79 9.70 -18.04 -10.87
CA LYS A 79 9.38 -19.31 -11.54
C LYS A 79 9.55 -19.24 -13.07
N ASN A 80 10.01 -18.13 -13.63
CA ASN A 80 10.11 -17.87 -15.08
C ASN A 80 8.76 -17.96 -15.82
N ILE A 81 7.65 -17.69 -15.13
CA ILE A 81 6.30 -17.65 -15.73
C ILE A 81 5.61 -16.31 -15.42
N PRO A 82 6.22 -15.17 -15.81
CA PRO A 82 5.68 -13.86 -15.48
C PRO A 82 4.38 -13.55 -16.24
N PHE A 83 4.23 -14.03 -17.48
CA PHE A 83 3.05 -13.80 -18.32
C PHE A 83 2.00 -14.88 -18.07
N THR A 84 1.20 -14.66 -17.03
CA THR A 84 0.04 -15.48 -16.72
C THR A 84 -1.12 -14.59 -16.32
N MET A 85 -2.35 -15.10 -16.46
CA MET A 85 -3.54 -14.38 -16.02
C MET A 85 -3.54 -14.09 -14.50
N ALA A 86 -2.77 -14.87 -13.73
CA ALA A 86 -2.55 -14.62 -12.31
C ALA A 86 -1.70 -13.36 -12.05
N SER A 87 -0.73 -13.06 -12.92
CA SER A 87 0.14 -11.89 -12.82
C SER A 87 -0.63 -10.60 -13.14
N SER A 88 -1.38 -10.57 -14.25
CA SER A 88 -2.23 -9.43 -14.61
C SER A 88 -3.25 -9.15 -13.51
N LYS A 89 -3.95 -10.19 -13.01
CA LYS A 89 -4.90 -10.05 -11.91
C LYS A 89 -4.25 -9.55 -10.61
N ALA A 90 -3.02 -9.95 -10.32
CA ALA A 90 -2.29 -9.45 -9.15
C ALA A 90 -2.00 -7.94 -9.28
N LEU A 91 -1.49 -7.50 -10.44
CA LEU A 91 -1.25 -6.08 -10.74
C LEU A 91 -2.54 -5.25 -10.69
N LYS A 92 -3.63 -5.75 -11.27
CA LYS A 92 -4.95 -5.11 -11.20
C LYS A 92 -5.42 -4.94 -9.76
N THR A 93 -5.19 -5.95 -8.91
CA THR A 93 -5.58 -5.86 -7.50
C THR A 93 -4.74 -4.81 -6.77
N ILE A 94 -3.43 -4.76 -6.99
CA ILE A 94 -2.55 -3.73 -6.40
C ILE A 94 -3.02 -2.33 -6.81
N SER A 95 -3.40 -2.15 -8.07
CA SER A 95 -3.95 -0.89 -8.58
C SER A 95 -5.23 -0.48 -7.85
N ILE A 96 -6.20 -1.39 -7.74
CA ILE A 96 -7.46 -1.14 -7.02
C ILE A 96 -7.20 -0.81 -5.55
N CYS A 97 -6.29 -1.54 -4.88
CA CYS A 97 -5.91 -1.25 -3.51
C CYS A 97 -5.28 0.15 -3.37
N SER A 98 -4.43 0.55 -4.31
CA SER A 98 -3.82 1.90 -4.33
C SER A 98 -4.89 3.00 -4.47
N PHE A 99 -5.88 2.82 -5.35
CA PHE A 99 -6.99 3.79 -5.45
C PHE A 99 -7.89 3.79 -4.22
N SER A 100 -8.10 2.63 -3.58
CA SER A 100 -8.86 2.56 -2.34
C SER A 100 -8.16 3.29 -1.18
N GLU A 101 -6.83 3.29 -1.14
CA GLU A 101 -6.05 4.05 -0.15
C GLU A 101 -6.31 5.55 -0.25
N ILE A 102 -6.47 6.09 -1.46
CA ILE A 102 -6.81 7.51 -1.66
C ILE A 102 -8.12 7.85 -0.95
N ILE A 103 -9.16 7.03 -1.17
CA ILE A 103 -10.50 7.26 -0.61
C ILE A 103 -10.45 7.12 0.91
N ILE A 104 -9.85 6.02 1.41
CA ILE A 104 -9.76 5.76 2.85
C ILE A 104 -8.96 6.87 3.54
N PHE A 105 -7.83 7.29 2.97
CA PHE A 105 -6.99 8.34 3.54
C PHE A 105 -7.72 9.68 3.55
N ALA A 106 -8.39 10.06 2.46
CA ALA A 106 -9.16 11.30 2.40
C ALA A 106 -10.28 11.32 3.46
N VAL A 107 -11.05 10.24 3.61
CA VAL A 107 -12.10 10.11 4.62
C VAL A 107 -11.51 10.18 6.03
N CYS A 108 -10.39 9.49 6.28
CA CYS A 108 -9.71 9.54 7.58
C CYS A 108 -9.23 10.95 7.92
N MET A 109 -8.63 11.66 6.98
CA MET A 109 -8.14 13.03 7.20
C MET A 109 -9.29 14.01 7.44
N LEU A 110 -10.41 13.88 6.72
CA LEU A 110 -11.62 14.67 6.97
C LEU A 110 -12.21 14.36 8.34
N TYR A 111 -12.26 13.09 8.75
CA TYR A 111 -12.71 12.70 10.09
C TYR A 111 -11.81 13.34 11.17
N LEU A 112 -10.50 13.23 11.03
CA LEU A 112 -9.56 13.83 11.97
C LEU A 112 -9.73 15.36 12.04
N LYS A 113 -9.96 16.04 10.92
CA LYS A 113 -10.22 17.49 10.88
C LYS A 113 -11.41 17.91 11.75
N TYR A 114 -12.54 17.20 11.65
CA TYR A 114 -13.77 17.61 12.33
C TYR A 114 -13.86 17.12 13.78
N PHE A 115 -13.20 16.02 14.11
CA PHE A 115 -13.37 15.37 15.42
C PHE A 115 -12.11 15.40 16.31
N VAL A 116 -10.96 15.87 15.81
CA VAL A 116 -9.67 15.78 16.53
C VAL A 116 -8.90 17.11 16.47
N SER A 117 -8.77 17.77 17.63
CA SER A 117 -8.49 19.21 17.76
C SER A 117 -7.15 19.78 17.26
N PRO A 118 -6.03 19.06 17.03
CA PRO A 118 -4.86 19.70 16.43
C PRO A 118 -4.87 19.66 14.89
N PHE A 119 -5.78 18.91 14.26
CA PHE A 119 -5.78 18.71 12.82
C PHE A 119 -6.41 19.91 12.09
N ASN A 120 -5.55 20.83 11.65
CA ASN A 120 -5.95 21.99 10.85
C ASN A 120 -5.55 21.85 9.36
N ASP A 121 -6.15 22.68 8.51
CA ASP A 121 -5.97 22.63 7.05
C ASP A 121 -4.52 22.77 6.60
N THR A 122 -3.70 23.51 7.34
CA THR A 122 -2.27 23.70 7.06
C THR A 122 -1.45 22.41 7.13
N LEU A 123 -1.86 21.45 7.95
CA LEU A 123 -1.21 20.14 8.09
C LEU A 123 -1.85 19.10 7.17
N ILE A 124 -3.17 19.16 7.02
CA ILE A 124 -3.95 18.12 6.33
C ILE A 124 -3.81 18.20 4.82
N ILE A 125 -3.93 19.40 4.23
CA ILE A 125 -3.97 19.57 2.78
C ILE A 125 -2.69 19.05 2.10
N PRO A 126 -1.47 19.40 2.57
CA PRO A 126 -0.24 18.89 1.97
C PRO A 126 -0.15 17.36 2.04
N ALA A 127 -0.56 16.76 3.17
CA ALA A 127 -0.53 15.31 3.34
C ALA A 127 -1.48 14.60 2.37
N ILE A 128 -2.71 15.11 2.20
CA ILE A 128 -3.67 14.56 1.22
C ILE A 128 -3.09 14.63 -0.19
N ILE A 129 -2.48 15.76 -0.58
CA ILE A 129 -1.92 15.92 -1.93
C ILE A 129 -0.81 14.90 -2.18
N VAL A 130 0.14 14.77 -1.25
CA VAL A 130 1.30 13.87 -1.40
C VAL A 130 0.86 12.41 -1.46
N VAL A 131 0.02 11.97 -0.52
CA VAL A 131 -0.46 10.58 -0.49
C VAL A 131 -1.28 10.26 -1.73
N THR A 132 -2.19 11.16 -2.13
CA THR A 132 -2.99 10.98 -3.34
C THR A 132 -2.11 10.86 -4.58
N PHE A 133 -1.09 11.72 -4.72
CA PHE A 133 -0.19 11.68 -5.85
C PHE A 133 0.57 10.35 -5.94
N ILE A 134 1.13 9.87 -4.82
CA ILE A 134 1.85 8.59 -4.76
C ILE A 134 0.92 7.43 -5.13
N CYS A 135 -0.25 7.35 -4.51
CA CYS A 135 -1.22 6.29 -4.77
C CYS A 135 -1.76 6.33 -6.21
N LEU A 136 -1.93 7.52 -6.80
CA LEU A 136 -2.31 7.69 -8.21
C LEU A 136 -1.23 7.13 -9.14
N VAL A 137 0.04 7.51 -8.93
CA VAL A 137 1.15 7.03 -9.76
C VAL A 137 1.27 5.51 -9.67
N ILE A 138 1.29 4.94 -8.45
CA ILE A 138 1.37 3.49 -8.25
C ILE A 138 0.15 2.78 -8.85
N GLY A 139 -1.04 3.32 -8.63
CA GLY A 139 -2.30 2.78 -9.12
C GLY A 139 -2.35 2.73 -10.65
N LEU A 140 -1.99 3.82 -11.32
CA LEU A 140 -1.95 3.92 -12.78
C LEU A 140 -0.85 3.03 -13.38
N LEU A 141 0.35 3.00 -12.80
CA LEU A 141 1.43 2.11 -13.24
C LEU A 141 1.01 0.64 -13.14
N CYS A 142 0.42 0.22 -12.02
CA CYS A 142 -0.04 -1.16 -11.87
C CYS A 142 -1.20 -1.49 -12.81
N LEU A 143 -2.09 -0.54 -13.09
CA LEU A 143 -3.21 -0.75 -14.01
C LEU A 143 -2.75 -0.94 -15.45
N THR A 144 -1.85 -0.07 -15.90
CA THR A 144 -1.25 -0.14 -17.25
C THR A 144 -0.45 -1.42 -17.42
N LEU A 145 0.40 -1.78 -16.44
CA LEU A 145 1.12 -3.06 -16.43
C LEU A 145 0.16 -4.26 -16.42
N SER A 146 -0.96 -4.19 -15.70
CA SER A 146 -1.97 -5.25 -15.71
C SER A 146 -2.51 -5.49 -17.12
N GLN A 147 -2.83 -4.43 -17.87
CA GLN A 147 -3.33 -4.55 -19.24
C GLN A 147 -2.27 -5.11 -20.19
N LEU A 148 -1.02 -4.64 -20.07
CA LEU A 148 0.11 -5.15 -20.87
C LEU A 148 0.32 -6.65 -20.63
N PHE A 149 0.32 -7.09 -19.36
CA PHE A 149 0.48 -8.50 -19.01
C PHE A 149 -0.71 -9.34 -19.48
N GLU A 150 -1.92 -8.82 -19.43
CA GLU A 150 -3.11 -9.51 -19.92
C GLU A 150 -3.02 -9.75 -21.44
N THR A 151 -2.69 -8.72 -22.22
CA THR A 151 -2.50 -8.83 -23.67
C THR A 151 -1.37 -9.80 -24.02
N ALA A 152 -0.21 -9.70 -23.35
CA ALA A 152 0.90 -10.60 -23.55
C ALA A 152 0.56 -12.07 -23.22
N THR A 153 -0.26 -12.28 -22.17
CA THR A 153 -0.72 -13.63 -21.81
C THR A 153 -1.64 -14.20 -22.89
N LYS A 154 -2.58 -13.41 -23.43
CA LYS A 154 -3.49 -13.86 -24.50
C LYS A 154 -2.73 -14.28 -25.76
N ILE A 155 -1.76 -13.46 -26.19
CA ILE A 155 -0.90 -13.77 -27.35
C ILE A 155 -0.13 -15.08 -27.12
N LYS A 156 0.41 -15.28 -25.91
CA LYS A 156 1.11 -16.52 -25.56
C LYS A 156 0.17 -17.73 -25.57
N ASP A 157 -1.02 -17.61 -25.00
CA ASP A 157 -2.01 -18.70 -24.94
C ASP A 157 -2.55 -19.07 -26.34
N GLU A 158 -2.64 -18.12 -27.27
CA GLU A 158 -3.01 -18.38 -28.67
C GLU A 158 -1.89 -19.12 -29.44
N ASN A 159 -0.64 -18.71 -29.24
CA ASN A 159 0.51 -19.40 -29.83
C ASN A 159 0.68 -20.82 -29.28
N ASP A 160 0.46 -21.03 -27.98
CA ASP A 160 0.55 -22.37 -27.36
C ASP A 160 -0.56 -23.33 -27.83
N LYS A 161 -1.66 -22.83 -28.43
CA LYS A 161 -2.79 -23.63 -28.95
C LYS A 161 -2.68 -24.02 -30.42
N THR A 162 -1.83 -23.34 -31.19
CA THR A 162 -1.68 -23.57 -32.65
C THR A 162 -0.52 -24.49 -33.02
N ILE A 163 0.30 -24.89 -32.04
CA ILE A 163 1.43 -25.82 -32.18
C ILE A 163 1.01 -27.25 -31.87
#